data_AF-A0AAI8CFU1-F1
#
_entry.id   AF-A0AAI8CFU1-F1
#
_cell.length_a   1.000
_cell.length_b   1.000
_cell.length_c   1.000
_cell.angle_alpha   90.00
_cell.angle_beta   90.00
_cell.angle_gamma   90.00
#
_symmetry.space_group_name_H-M   'P 1'
#
loop_
_entity.id
_entity.type
_entity.pdbx_description
1 polymer ?
#
loop_
_entity_poly.entity_id
_entity_poly.type
_entity_poly.pdbx_seq_one_letter_code
_entity_poly.pdbx_strand_id
1 'polypeptide(L)'
;MTSIKLFNIEDAKTALRIIYDKYGEDIATIVEKMYRLETTHFTSGQYQHCGTGGMEVFGKSPYYGWDSTTFKNHPEHTPIGTWSAFEGKALSEKGGNKQQKDKPKTFVKLPSVLAGMEYKAEYIKRYDGNYARWYNANDVEAQEIYKEQLKGIRARIVKTFK
;
A
#
# COMPACT_ATOMS: atom_id res chain seq x y z
N MET A 1 2.22 -29.03 6.60
CA MET A 1 2.79 -27.77 6.06
C MET A 1 1.65 -26.93 5.56
N THR A 2 1.24 -25.91 6.31
CA THR A 2 0.22 -24.96 5.88
C THR A 2 0.82 -24.11 4.75
N SER A 3 0.36 -24.30 3.53
CA SER A 3 0.71 -23.41 2.40
C SER A 3 0.40 -21.98 2.81
N ILE A 4 1.41 -21.10 2.85
CA ILE A 4 1.21 -19.68 3.12
C ILE A 4 0.39 -19.13 1.94
N LYS A 5 -0.88 -18.82 2.16
CA LYS A 5 -1.75 -18.22 1.14
C LYS A 5 -1.15 -16.88 0.73
N LEU A 6 -0.78 -16.75 -0.55
CA LEU A 6 -0.37 -15.48 -1.15
C LEU A 6 -1.60 -14.66 -1.52
N PHE A 7 -1.50 -13.35 -1.34
CA PHE A 7 -2.52 -12.42 -1.80
C PHE A 7 -2.52 -12.31 -3.32
N ASN A 8 -3.72 -12.15 -3.88
CA ASN A 8 -3.93 -12.00 -5.32
C ASN A 8 -5.00 -10.94 -5.61
N ILE A 9 -5.29 -10.72 -6.90
CA ILE A 9 -6.21 -9.69 -7.35
C ILE A 9 -7.64 -9.85 -6.80
N GLU A 10 -8.10 -11.05 -6.45
CA GLU A 10 -9.42 -11.25 -5.83
C GLU A 10 -9.46 -10.72 -4.39
N ASP A 11 -8.36 -10.84 -3.64
CA ASP A 11 -8.22 -10.20 -2.33
C ASP A 11 -8.27 -8.66 -2.47
N ALA A 12 -7.67 -8.11 -3.53
CA ALA A 12 -7.78 -6.68 -3.85
C ALA A 12 -9.20 -6.25 -4.25
N LYS A 13 -9.92 -7.04 -5.05
CA LYS A 13 -11.32 -6.73 -5.41
C LYS A 13 -12.23 -6.70 -4.19
N THR A 14 -12.10 -7.71 -3.33
CA THR A 14 -12.88 -7.82 -2.09
C THR A 14 -12.61 -6.64 -1.18
N ALA A 15 -11.33 -6.31 -0.96
CA ALA A 15 -10.93 -5.16 -0.16
C ALA A 15 -11.42 -3.84 -0.77
N LEU A 16 -11.27 -3.63 -2.08
CA LEU A 16 -11.72 -2.40 -2.74
C LEU A 16 -13.23 -2.21 -2.68
N ARG A 17 -14.03 -3.28 -2.72
CA ARG A 17 -15.48 -3.17 -2.52
C ARG A 17 -15.79 -2.60 -1.13
N ILE A 18 -15.15 -3.12 -0.09
CA ILE A 18 -15.31 -2.62 1.28
C ILE A 18 -14.85 -1.15 1.38
N ILE A 19 -13.72 -0.80 0.77
CA ILE A 19 -13.25 0.60 0.76
C ILE A 19 -14.23 1.51 0.02
N TYR A 20 -14.78 1.07 -1.11
CA TYR A 20 -15.79 1.82 -1.86
C TYR A 20 -17.03 2.07 -1.00
N ASP A 21 -17.54 1.03 -0.35
CA ASP A 21 -18.76 1.12 0.46
C ASP A 21 -18.54 2.00 1.72
N LYS A 22 -17.35 1.96 2.33
CA LYS A 22 -17.05 2.68 3.59
C LYS A 22 -16.52 4.10 3.39
N TYR A 23 -15.71 4.34 2.36
CA TYR A 23 -14.98 5.60 2.15
C TYR A 23 -15.39 6.34 0.87
N GLY A 24 -16.25 5.74 0.04
CA GLY A 24 -16.73 6.34 -1.21
C GLY A 24 -15.84 6.08 -2.42
N GLU A 25 -16.40 6.36 -3.60
CA GLU A 25 -15.76 6.11 -4.90
C GLU A 25 -14.40 6.80 -5.05
N ASP A 26 -14.29 8.05 -4.60
CA ASP A 26 -13.08 8.86 -4.79
C ASP A 26 -11.87 8.26 -4.06
N ILE A 27 -12.05 7.93 -2.77
CA ILE A 27 -10.99 7.30 -1.97
C ILE A 27 -10.68 5.90 -2.53
N ALA A 28 -11.69 5.09 -2.85
CA ALA A 28 -11.47 3.77 -3.42
C ALA A 28 -10.69 3.85 -4.75
N THR A 29 -11.00 4.82 -5.60
CA THR A 29 -10.30 5.08 -6.86
C THR A 29 -8.84 5.43 -6.63
N ILE A 30 -8.55 6.32 -5.68
CA ILE A 30 -7.18 6.71 -5.32
C ILE A 30 -6.42 5.50 -4.78
N VAL A 31 -7.01 4.75 -3.83
CA VAL A 31 -6.40 3.56 -3.23
C VAL A 31 -6.08 2.51 -4.28
N GLU A 32 -6.99 2.23 -5.22
CA GLU A 32 -6.72 1.29 -6.31
C GLU A 32 -5.53 1.74 -7.16
N LYS A 33 -5.48 3.03 -7.54
CA LYS A 33 -4.38 3.57 -8.34
C LYS A 33 -3.04 3.47 -7.60
N MET A 34 -3.01 3.81 -6.31
CA MET A 34 -1.82 3.66 -5.48
C MET A 34 -1.36 2.21 -5.43
N TYR A 35 -2.25 1.26 -5.16
CA TYR A 35 -1.89 -0.16 -5.17
C TYR A 35 -1.36 -0.59 -6.53
N ARG A 36 -2.02 -0.20 -7.63
CA ARG A 36 -1.56 -0.53 -8.97
C ARG A 36 -0.15 -0.04 -9.26
N LEU A 37 0.19 1.16 -8.82
CA LEU A 37 1.54 1.73 -8.97
C LEU A 37 2.56 0.97 -8.11
N GLU A 38 2.29 0.84 -6.81
CA GLU A 38 3.24 0.30 -5.82
C GLU A 38 3.44 -1.22 -5.92
N THR A 39 2.50 -1.93 -6.54
CA THR A 39 2.48 -3.41 -6.52
C THR A 39 2.57 -4.04 -7.89
N THR A 40 2.95 -3.27 -8.92
CA THR A 40 2.96 -3.74 -10.31
C THR A 40 1.60 -4.35 -10.68
N HIS A 41 0.53 -3.59 -10.45
CA HIS A 41 -0.86 -4.06 -10.66
C HIS A 41 -1.23 -5.34 -9.88
N PHE A 42 -0.91 -5.40 -8.58
CA PHE A 42 -1.24 -6.51 -7.67
C PHE A 42 -0.46 -7.81 -7.94
N THR A 43 0.73 -7.71 -8.53
CA THR A 43 1.56 -8.88 -8.89
C THR A 43 2.93 -8.90 -8.22
N SER A 44 3.32 -7.84 -7.51
CA SER A 44 4.62 -7.79 -6.83
C SER A 44 4.72 -8.81 -5.70
N GLY A 45 5.93 -9.36 -5.50
CA GLY A 45 6.19 -10.28 -4.37
C GLY A 45 5.88 -9.63 -3.03
N GLN A 46 6.19 -8.33 -2.87
CA GLN A 46 5.80 -7.57 -1.68
C GLN A 46 4.29 -7.66 -1.45
N TYR A 47 3.46 -7.38 -2.45
CA TYR A 47 2.02 -7.45 -2.32
C TYR A 47 1.53 -8.85 -1.96
N GLN A 48 2.02 -9.86 -2.68
CA GLN A 48 1.65 -11.27 -2.46
C GLN A 48 1.94 -11.74 -1.03
N HIS A 49 3.04 -11.29 -0.43
CA HIS A 49 3.44 -11.69 0.90
C HIS A 49 2.96 -10.78 2.03
N CYS A 50 2.72 -9.49 1.75
CA CYS A 50 2.47 -8.47 2.77
C CYS A 50 1.06 -7.87 2.74
N GLY A 51 0.32 -8.00 1.64
CA GLY A 51 -1.02 -7.43 1.48
C GLY A 51 -1.03 -5.91 1.25
N THR A 52 0.13 -5.28 1.15
CA THR A 52 0.31 -3.83 0.96
C THR A 52 1.45 -3.54 -0.01
N GLY A 53 1.47 -2.32 -0.56
CA GLY A 53 2.56 -1.81 -1.40
C GLY A 53 3.20 -0.57 -0.77
N GLY A 54 4.54 -0.59 -0.63
CA GLY A 54 5.36 0.51 -0.12
C GLY A 54 5.47 0.64 1.41
N MET A 55 4.96 -0.32 2.19
CA MET A 55 4.97 -0.21 3.67
C MET A 55 6.26 -0.78 4.29
N GLU A 56 7.36 -0.02 4.21
CA GLU A 56 8.69 -0.39 4.73
C GLU A 56 8.76 -0.35 6.27
N VAL A 57 9.63 -1.17 6.88
CA VAL A 57 9.88 -1.18 8.32
C VAL A 57 10.94 -0.12 8.68
N PHE A 58 10.61 0.80 9.58
CA PHE A 58 11.54 1.82 10.09
C PHE A 58 11.45 2.03 11.61
N GLY A 59 10.69 1.20 12.32
CA GLY A 59 10.55 1.19 13.77
C GLY A 59 10.37 -0.20 14.35
N LYS A 60 9.96 -0.28 15.63
CA LYS A 60 9.74 -1.54 16.34
C LYS A 60 8.30 -2.05 16.20
N SER A 61 8.11 -3.35 16.39
CA SER A 61 6.80 -3.99 16.56
C SER A 61 5.95 -3.27 17.63
N PRO A 62 4.60 -3.25 17.53
CA PRO A 62 3.79 -3.94 16.51
C PRO A 62 3.53 -3.13 15.24
N TYR A 63 3.80 -1.82 15.24
CA TYR A 63 3.44 -0.94 14.10
C TYR A 63 4.61 -0.58 13.19
N TYR A 64 5.84 -0.97 13.55
CA TYR A 64 7.03 -0.86 12.72
C TYR A 64 7.33 0.57 12.23
N GLY A 65 6.94 1.57 13.04
CA GLY A 65 7.11 3.00 12.75
C GLY A 65 5.88 3.67 12.11
N TRP A 66 4.90 2.89 11.65
CA TRP A 66 3.66 3.44 11.09
C TRP A 66 2.70 3.94 12.18
N ASP A 67 1.83 4.86 11.78
CA ASP A 67 0.87 5.49 12.69
C ASP A 67 -0.07 4.45 13.31
N SER A 68 -0.16 4.45 14.64
CA SER A 68 -0.91 3.42 15.37
C SER A 68 -2.44 3.59 15.32
N THR A 69 -2.95 4.73 14.86
CA THR A 69 -4.38 5.09 15.00
C THR A 69 -5.26 4.10 14.26
N THR A 70 -4.91 3.78 13.02
CA THR A 70 -5.65 2.80 12.20
C THR A 70 -5.70 1.43 12.87
N PHE A 71 -4.57 0.95 13.39
CA PHE A 71 -4.50 -0.35 14.05
C PHE A 71 -5.19 -0.40 15.41
N LYS A 72 -5.30 0.74 16.11
CA LYS A 72 -6.08 0.84 17.34
C LYS A 72 -7.58 0.85 17.07
N ASN A 73 -8.01 1.52 16.00
CA ASN A 73 -9.41 1.53 15.57
C ASN A 73 -9.84 0.18 14.97
N HIS A 74 -8.89 -0.52 14.36
CA HIS A 74 -9.07 -1.82 13.72
C HIS A 74 -8.02 -2.82 14.22
N PRO A 75 -8.18 -3.39 15.43
CA PRO A 75 -7.23 -4.37 15.98
C PRO A 75 -6.99 -5.58 15.07
N GLU A 76 -7.99 -5.98 14.28
CA GLU A 76 -7.92 -7.01 13.25
C GLU A 76 -6.93 -6.70 12.12
N HIS A 77 -6.51 -5.44 11.98
CA HIS A 77 -5.53 -4.97 10.99
C HIS A 77 -4.11 -4.90 11.54
N THR A 78 -3.89 -5.25 12.81
CA THR A 78 -2.56 -5.23 13.43
C THR A 78 -1.55 -6.05 12.62
N PRO A 79 -0.36 -5.50 12.32
CA PRO A 79 0.66 -6.23 11.58
C PRO A 79 1.02 -7.59 12.23
N ILE A 80 1.16 -8.61 11.39
CA ILE A 80 1.43 -9.99 11.82
C ILE A 80 2.90 -10.40 11.67
N GLY A 81 3.76 -9.46 11.31
CA GLY A 81 5.20 -9.69 11.16
C GLY A 81 5.80 -8.83 10.06
N THR A 82 6.89 -9.32 9.48
CA THR A 82 7.61 -8.67 8.39
C THR A 82 7.95 -9.68 7.30
N TRP A 83 8.25 -9.18 6.11
CA TRP A 83 8.78 -9.97 5.00
C TRP A 83 9.91 -9.17 4.34
N SER A 84 11.04 -9.83 4.10
CA SER A 84 12.21 -9.20 3.52
C SER A 84 12.54 -9.84 2.18
N ALA A 85 12.86 -9.01 1.19
CA ALA A 85 13.36 -9.46 -0.09
C ALA A 85 14.38 -8.48 -0.66
N PHE A 86 15.31 -8.99 -1.45
CA PHE A 86 16.18 -8.16 -2.26
C PHE A 86 15.34 -7.48 -3.35
N GLU A 87 15.48 -6.17 -3.52
CA GLU A 87 14.78 -5.46 -4.59
C GLU A 87 15.25 -5.99 -5.95
N GLY A 88 14.33 -6.59 -6.72
CA GLY A 88 14.49 -6.72 -8.16
C GLY A 88 14.44 -5.33 -8.83
N LYS A 89 14.91 -5.21 -10.08
CA LYS A 89 14.85 -3.96 -10.87
C LYS A 89 13.40 -3.45 -11.00
N ALA A 90 12.92 -2.62 -10.07
CA ALA A 90 11.67 -1.88 -10.21
C ALA A 90 11.74 -0.54 -9.44
N LEU A 91 11.20 0.53 -10.07
CA LEU A 91 11.01 1.93 -9.65
C LEU A 91 12.16 2.71 -8.97
N SER A 92 13.22 2.05 -8.51
CA SER A 92 14.31 2.65 -7.73
C SER A 92 15.21 3.62 -8.51
N GLU A 93 14.99 3.83 -9.80
CA GLU A 93 15.77 4.77 -10.63
C GLU A 93 14.98 6.05 -10.97
N LYS A 94 13.71 6.18 -10.55
CA LYS A 94 12.84 7.33 -10.89
C LYS A 94 12.31 8.10 -9.67
N GLY A 95 13.10 8.16 -8.58
CA GLY A 95 12.88 9.12 -7.48
C GLY A 95 12.33 8.57 -6.16
N GLY A 96 12.22 7.25 -6.00
CA GLY A 96 11.93 6.63 -4.69
C GLY A 96 13.16 6.59 -3.78
N ASN A 97 13.02 6.07 -2.55
CA ASN A 97 14.17 5.83 -1.65
C ASN A 97 15.31 5.11 -2.38
N LYS A 98 16.55 5.60 -2.27
CA LYS A 98 17.74 5.06 -2.97
C LYS A 98 17.80 3.53 -2.85
N GLN A 99 18.03 2.84 -3.98
CA GLN A 99 18.22 1.39 -4.00
C GLN A 99 19.35 1.01 -3.05
N GLN A 100 19.06 0.20 -2.04
CA GLN A 100 20.10 -0.47 -1.27
C GLN A 100 20.31 -1.85 -1.89
N LYS A 101 21.31 -1.96 -2.76
CA LYS A 101 21.66 -3.23 -3.44
C LYS A 101 22.33 -4.23 -2.50
N ASP A 102 22.80 -3.77 -1.35
CA ASP A 102 23.61 -4.56 -0.42
C ASP A 102 22.79 -5.21 0.71
N LYS A 103 21.49 -4.86 0.85
CA LYS A 103 20.61 -5.38 1.90
C LYS A 103 19.18 -5.56 1.41
N PRO A 104 18.47 -6.62 1.83
CA PRO A 104 17.07 -6.80 1.50
C PRO A 104 16.22 -5.71 2.17
N LYS A 105 15.25 -5.16 1.44
CA LYS A 105 14.24 -4.28 2.03
C LYS A 105 13.28 -5.11 2.86
N THR A 106 12.89 -4.58 4.01
CA THR A 106 11.97 -5.24 4.94
C THR A 106 10.64 -4.49 4.94
N PHE A 107 9.57 -5.23 4.70
CA PHE A 107 8.22 -4.71 4.60
C PHE A 107 7.33 -5.25 5.72
N VAL A 108 6.35 -4.46 6.12
CA VAL A 108 5.35 -4.83 7.12
C VAL A 108 4.38 -5.84 6.51
N LYS A 109 4.18 -6.99 7.19
CA LYS A 109 3.22 -8.00 6.79
C LYS A 109 1.88 -7.74 7.48
N LEU A 110 0.85 -7.44 6.69
CA LEU A 110 -0.50 -7.23 7.19
C LEU A 110 -1.32 -8.54 7.11
N PRO A 111 -2.35 -8.67 7.96
CA PRO A 111 -3.19 -9.87 7.99
C PRO A 111 -4.09 -10.02 6.75
N SER A 112 -4.36 -8.92 6.04
CA SER A 112 -5.21 -8.90 4.84
C SER A 112 -4.85 -7.75 3.91
N VAL A 113 -5.30 -7.82 2.65
CA VAL A 113 -5.23 -6.68 1.71
C VAL A 113 -6.11 -5.52 2.19
N LEU A 114 -7.24 -5.84 2.84
CA LEU A 114 -8.13 -4.84 3.43
C LEU A 114 -7.39 -3.99 4.47
N ALA A 115 -6.61 -4.61 5.36
CA ALA A 115 -5.82 -3.89 6.36
C ALA A 115 -4.93 -2.81 5.74
N GLY A 116 -4.26 -3.15 4.63
CA GLY A 116 -3.38 -2.21 3.94
C GLY A 116 -4.15 -1.14 3.16
N MET A 117 -5.26 -1.50 2.53
CA MET A 117 -6.09 -0.55 1.77
C MET A 117 -6.81 0.42 2.69
N GLU A 118 -7.29 -0.05 3.83
CA GLU A 118 -7.94 0.77 4.83
C GLU A 118 -6.95 1.70 5.52
N TYR A 119 -5.72 1.23 5.81
CA TYR A 119 -4.66 2.12 6.26
C TYR A 119 -4.41 3.26 5.26
N LYS A 120 -4.36 2.98 3.95
CA LYS A 120 -4.24 4.03 2.94
C LYS A 120 -5.46 4.95 2.92
N ALA A 121 -6.68 4.41 2.99
CA ALA A 121 -7.90 5.22 3.03
C ALA A 121 -7.93 6.20 4.22
N GLU A 122 -7.60 5.71 5.42
CA GLU A 122 -7.50 6.56 6.61
C GLU A 122 -6.33 7.54 6.55
N TYR A 123 -5.20 7.13 5.98
CA TYR A 123 -4.06 8.02 5.74
C TYR A 123 -4.46 9.20 4.84
N ILE A 124 -5.19 8.94 3.74
CA ILE A 124 -5.71 9.97 2.85
C ILE A 124 -6.59 10.94 3.62
N LYS A 125 -7.52 10.44 4.45
CA LYS A 125 -8.40 11.28 5.27
C LYS A 125 -7.64 12.10 6.31
N ARG A 126 -6.65 11.49 6.99
CA ARG A 126 -5.85 12.11 8.04
C ARG A 126 -5.05 13.31 7.52
N TYR A 127 -4.71 13.29 6.23
CA TYR A 127 -3.94 14.35 5.58
C TYR A 127 -4.75 15.09 4.52
N ASP A 128 -6.04 15.31 4.77
CA ASP A 128 -6.93 16.16 3.97
C ASP A 128 -6.92 15.85 2.46
N GLY A 129 -6.88 14.56 2.11
CA GLY A 129 -6.85 14.10 0.74
C GLY A 129 -5.46 14.00 0.11
N ASN A 130 -4.39 14.40 0.82
CA ASN A 130 -3.03 14.36 0.29
C ASN A 130 -2.40 12.95 0.34
N TYR A 131 -2.87 12.09 -0.56
CA TYR A 131 -2.36 10.73 -0.74
C TYR A 131 -0.88 10.67 -1.16
N ALA A 132 -0.34 11.74 -1.76
CA ALA A 132 1.02 11.75 -2.28
C ALA A 132 2.08 11.77 -1.16
N ARG A 133 1.70 12.18 0.06
CA ARG A 133 2.56 12.05 1.25
C ARG A 133 2.99 10.60 1.52
N TRP A 134 2.26 9.61 1.00
CA TRP A 134 2.65 8.19 1.02
C TRP A 134 4.01 7.96 0.35
N TYR A 135 4.28 8.68 -0.74
CA TYR A 135 5.52 8.58 -1.50
C TYR A 135 6.67 9.36 -0.85
N ASN A 136 6.39 10.61 -0.46
CA ASN A 136 7.31 11.43 0.33
C ASN A 136 6.54 12.42 1.19
N ALA A 137 6.71 12.37 2.50
CA ALA A 137 5.92 13.17 3.43
C ALA A 137 6.26 14.68 3.40
N ASN A 138 7.46 15.06 2.94
CA ASN A 138 8.00 16.42 3.11
C ASN A 138 8.39 17.11 1.80
N ASP A 139 8.60 16.34 0.72
CA ASP A 139 9.01 16.88 -0.58
C ASP A 139 7.81 17.05 -1.52
N VAL A 140 7.47 18.30 -1.82
CA VAL A 140 6.33 18.66 -2.69
C VAL A 140 6.58 18.26 -4.14
N GLU A 141 7.81 18.38 -4.64
CA GLU A 141 8.15 18.00 -6.02
C GLU A 141 8.01 16.49 -6.21
N ALA A 142 8.50 15.71 -5.24
CA ALA A 142 8.31 14.26 -5.22
C ALA A 142 6.81 13.87 -5.15
N GLN A 143 6.00 14.61 -4.37
CA GLN A 143 4.56 14.41 -4.32
C GLN A 143 3.88 14.69 -5.65
N GLU A 144 4.25 15.75 -6.37
CA GLU A 144 3.70 16.05 -7.70
C GLU A 144 4.07 14.97 -8.73
N ILE A 145 5.32 14.48 -8.71
CA ILE A 145 5.74 13.35 -9.56
C ILE A 145 4.85 12.13 -9.31
N TYR A 146 4.55 11.83 -8.05
CA TYR A 146 3.68 10.70 -7.69
C TYR A 146 2.25 10.88 -8.23
N LYS A 147 1.68 12.08 -8.09
CA LYS A 147 0.35 12.41 -8.64
C LYS A 147 0.32 12.24 -10.16
N GLU A 148 1.35 12.72 -10.87
CA GLU A 148 1.47 12.54 -12.33
C GLU A 148 1.54 11.06 -12.72
N GLN A 149 2.31 10.24 -12.01
CA GLN A 149 2.37 8.80 -12.24
C GLN A 149 0.99 8.13 -12.09
N LEU A 150 0.21 8.54 -11.09
CA LEU A 150 -1.14 8.00 -10.87
C LEU A 150 -2.17 8.45 -11.92
N LYS A 151 -1.97 9.57 -12.62
CA LYS A 151 -2.87 10.00 -13.72
C LYS A 151 -2.92 8.97 -14.85
N GLY A 152 -1.79 8.33 -15.15
CA GLY A 152 -1.70 7.28 -16.17
C GLY A 152 -2.40 5.96 -15.79
N ILE A 153 -2.78 5.79 -14.52
CA ILE A 153 -3.34 4.53 -14.01
C ILE A 153 -4.85 4.59 -13.97
N ARG A 154 -5.49 3.57 -14.57
CA ARG A 154 -6.95 3.38 -14.52
C ARG A 154 -7.34 2.49 -13.35
N ALA A 155 -8.28 2.96 -12.52
CA ALA A 155 -8.93 2.18 -11.48
C ALA A 155 -9.96 1.23 -12.11
N ARG A 156 -9.50 0.10 -12.64
CA ARG A 156 -10.33 -0.85 -13.39
C ARG A 156 -11.31 -1.61 -12.50
N ILE A 157 -10.96 -1.88 -11.24
CA ILE A 157 -11.80 -2.64 -10.32
C ILE A 157 -12.95 -1.74 -9.84
N VAL A 158 -12.62 -0.55 -9.30
CA VAL A 158 -13.62 0.38 -8.77
C VAL A 158 -14.63 0.79 -9.85
N LYS A 159 -14.20 0.94 -11.11
CA LYS A 159 -15.11 1.22 -12.24
C LYS A 159 -16.17 0.15 -12.48
N THR A 160 -15.98 -1.09 -12.02
CA THR A 160 -16.95 -2.18 -12.16
C THR A 160 -17.98 -2.23 -11.03
N PHE A 161 -17.87 -1.34 -10.04
CA PHE A 161 -18.76 -1.32 -8.88
C PHE A 161 -20.05 -0.52 -9.10
N LYS A 162 -20.10 0.22 -10.21
CA LYS A 162 -21.23 1.04 -10.66
C LYS A 162 -22.32 0.22 -11.30
#